data_AF-A0A2R5LAV1-F1
#
_entry.id   AF-A0A2R5LAV1-F1
#
_cell.length_a   1.000
_cell.length_b   1.000
_cell.length_c   1.000
_cell.angle_alpha   90.00
_cell.angle_beta   90.00
_cell.angle_gamma   90.00
#
_symmetry.space_group_name_H-M   'P 1'
#
loop_
_entity.id
_entity.type
_entity.pdbx_description
1 polymer ?
#
loop_
_entity_poly.entity_id
_entity_poly.type
_entity_poly.pdbx_seq_one_letter_code
_entity_poly.pdbx_strand_id
1 'polypeptide(L)'
;DQQLDMDGPCQKCVGQCTAFTPHFWRKVCRNCKCPREDHQEGSTGPASQAEVERLLQKSASATVGSVSGPGGAGVPGIIPTSGSPAVPLDPAQRQSHSDDDSGCALEEYTWVPPGLKPEQVHLYFSSLPEAKVPYVNSVGEKYRIRQLLHQLPPHDS
;
A
#
# COMPACT_ATOMS: atom_id res chain seq x y z
N ASP A 1 22.14 4.51 24.87
CA ASP A 1 21.36 3.86 23.80
C ASP A 1 21.56 4.54 22.45
N GLN A 2 22.81 4.67 21.99
CA GLN A 2 23.13 5.07 20.62
C GLN A 2 24.43 4.35 20.24
N GLN A 3 24.28 3.06 19.95
CA GLN A 3 25.30 2.32 19.22
C GLN A 3 25.37 2.98 17.83
N LEU A 4 26.31 3.89 17.65
CA LEU A 4 26.58 4.47 16.33
C LEU A 4 27.26 3.39 15.51
N ASP A 5 26.43 2.53 14.93
CA ASP A 5 26.78 1.52 13.96
C ASP A 5 27.49 2.23 12.79
N MET A 6 28.79 1.95 12.64
CA MET A 6 29.67 2.70 11.74
C MET A 6 29.44 2.26 10.30
N ASP A 7 28.44 2.87 9.68
CA ASP A 7 28.12 2.76 8.25
C ASP A 7 29.39 2.82 7.37
N GLY A 8 29.79 1.67 6.84
CA GLY A 8 31.05 1.47 6.13
C GLY A 8 31.01 1.79 4.63
N PRO A 9 32.11 1.50 3.92
CA PRO A 9 32.21 1.72 2.48
C PRO A 9 31.24 0.81 1.71
N CYS A 10 30.77 1.31 0.57
CA CYS A 10 29.82 0.57 -0.25
C CYS A 10 30.48 -0.65 -0.92
N GLN A 11 30.01 -1.85 -0.58
CA GLN A 11 30.50 -3.14 -1.09
C GLN A 11 30.31 -3.28 -2.60
N LYS A 12 29.33 -2.57 -3.18
CA LYS A 12 29.05 -2.57 -4.63
C LYS A 12 29.75 -1.46 -5.41
N CYS A 13 30.32 -0.45 -4.73
CA CYS A 13 30.86 0.73 -5.39
C CYS A 13 32.31 0.97 -4.99
N VAL A 14 33.23 0.37 -5.75
CA VAL A 14 34.68 0.49 -5.58
C VAL A 14 35.09 1.97 -5.59
N GLY A 15 35.38 2.52 -4.40
CA GLY A 15 35.87 3.89 -4.21
C GLY A 15 34.85 5.02 -4.34
N GLN A 16 33.63 4.79 -4.86
CA GLN A 16 32.64 5.86 -5.08
C GLN A 16 31.93 6.31 -3.80
N CYS A 17 31.93 5.48 -2.74
CA CYS A 17 31.23 5.79 -1.50
C CYS A 17 31.90 5.16 -0.27
N THR A 18 32.32 6.01 0.67
CA THR A 18 33.09 5.64 1.86
C THR A 18 32.26 5.36 3.11
N ALA A 19 31.02 5.86 3.17
CA ALA A 19 30.05 5.65 4.25
C ALA A 19 28.62 5.77 3.70
N PHE A 20 27.61 5.25 4.41
CA PHE A 20 26.20 5.43 4.04
C PHE A 20 25.72 6.85 4.32
N THR A 21 25.46 7.63 3.27
CA THR A 21 24.85 8.97 3.40
C THR A 21 23.34 8.87 3.17
N PRO A 22 22.47 8.95 4.20
CA PRO A 22 21.03 8.77 4.03
C PRO A 22 20.40 9.84 3.12
N HIS A 23 19.45 9.41 2.30
CA HIS A 23 18.57 10.32 1.58
C HIS A 23 17.29 10.61 2.40
N PHE A 24 16.94 11.88 2.52
CA PHE A 24 15.77 12.36 3.29
C PHE A 24 14.44 11.62 3.00
N TRP A 25 14.20 11.17 1.78
CA TRP A 25 12.95 10.54 1.31
C TRP A 25 13.04 9.06 0.90
N ARG A 26 14.23 8.46 0.84
CA ARG A 26 14.45 7.11 0.26
C ARG A 26 15.46 6.34 1.10
N LYS A 27 15.21 5.04 1.32
CA LYS A 27 16.07 4.13 2.11
C LYS A 27 17.36 3.71 1.38
N VAL A 28 18.00 4.66 0.69
CA VAL A 28 19.22 4.43 -0.12
C VAL A 28 20.24 5.53 0.12
N CYS A 29 21.50 5.21 -0.16
CA CYS A 29 22.62 6.14 -0.06
C CYS A 29 22.53 7.24 -1.13
N ARG A 30 22.80 8.48 -0.74
CA ARG A 30 22.81 9.65 -1.62
C ARG A 30 23.92 9.58 -2.68
N ASN A 31 25.06 9.00 -2.34
CA ASN A 31 26.26 8.95 -3.19
C ASN A 31 26.23 7.83 -4.24
N CYS A 32 25.75 6.64 -3.89
CA CYS A 32 25.76 5.46 -4.76
C CYS A 32 24.38 4.86 -5.09
N LYS A 33 23.29 5.34 -4.48
CA LYS A 33 21.92 4.77 -4.57
C LYS A 33 21.76 3.31 -4.08
N CYS A 34 22.80 2.69 -3.54
CA CYS A 34 22.69 1.39 -2.88
C CYS A 34 21.90 1.50 -1.57
N PRO A 35 21.15 0.45 -1.16
CA PRO A 35 20.52 0.37 0.16
C PRO A 35 21.56 0.25 1.28
N ARG A 36 21.12 0.36 2.55
CA ARG A 36 22.02 0.33 3.72
C ARG A 36 22.76 -1.01 3.86
N GLU A 37 22.14 -2.13 3.47
CA GLU A 37 22.79 -3.45 3.57
C GLU A 37 24.12 -3.53 2.81
N ASP A 38 24.25 -2.78 1.70
CA ASP A 38 25.49 -2.72 0.90
C ASP A 38 26.61 -1.89 1.54
N HIS A 39 26.41 -1.36 2.75
CA HIS A 39 27.38 -0.53 3.49
C HIS A 39 27.87 -1.16 4.80
N GLN A 40 27.35 -2.32 5.20
CA GLN A 40 27.63 -2.88 6.52
C GLN A 40 28.70 -3.98 6.47
N GLU A 41 29.96 -3.59 6.68
CA GLU A 41 31.10 -4.51 6.78
C GLU A 41 31.17 -5.19 8.16
N GLY A 42 30.22 -6.10 8.41
CA GLY A 42 30.40 -7.27 9.27
C GLY A 42 30.43 -7.10 10.80
N SER A 43 29.44 -7.70 11.46
CA SER A 43 29.67 -8.40 12.73
C SER A 43 29.13 -9.83 12.68
N THR A 44 30.00 -10.74 12.23
CA THR A 44 30.07 -12.16 12.58
C THR A 44 28.82 -13.06 12.44
N GLY A 45 28.76 -13.73 11.28
CA GLY A 45 28.40 -15.17 11.18
C GLY A 45 26.94 -15.58 11.36
N PRO A 46 26.59 -16.83 10.97
CA PRO A 46 25.32 -17.40 11.38
C PRO A 46 25.37 -17.65 12.89
N ALA A 47 24.49 -16.99 13.64
CA ALA A 47 23.99 -17.55 14.89
C ALA A 47 23.19 -18.81 14.53
N SER A 48 23.92 -19.92 14.31
CA SER A 48 23.38 -21.23 14.00
C SER A 48 22.28 -21.57 15.00
N GLN A 49 21.24 -22.27 14.55
CA GLN A 49 20.12 -22.70 15.41
C GLN A 49 20.60 -23.43 16.70
N ALA A 50 21.79 -24.03 16.66
CA ALA A 50 22.53 -24.56 17.81
C ALA A 50 22.65 -23.61 19.03
N GLU A 51 22.79 -22.28 18.85
CA GLU A 51 22.91 -21.34 19.97
C GLU A 51 21.56 -21.17 20.69
N VAL A 52 20.45 -21.11 19.93
CA VAL A 52 19.09 -21.01 20.49
C VAL A 52 18.60 -22.34 21.07
N GLU A 53 18.96 -23.48 20.47
CA GLU A 53 18.72 -24.81 21.05
C GLU A 53 19.45 -24.99 22.39
N ARG A 54 20.70 -24.50 22.49
CA ARG A 54 21.51 -24.61 23.73
C ARG A 54 20.93 -23.82 24.90
N LEU A 55 20.16 -22.76 24.62
CA LEU A 55 19.39 -22.02 25.63
C LEU A 55 18.07 -22.74 25.97
N LEU A 56 17.35 -23.27 24.99
CA LEU A 56 16.09 -23.99 25.20
C LEU A 56 16.27 -25.28 26.03
N GLN A 57 17.37 -26.00 25.79
CA GLN A 57 17.71 -27.22 26.53
C GLN A 57 18.00 -26.96 28.02
N LYS A 58 18.29 -25.71 28.41
CA LYS A 58 18.57 -25.30 29.79
C LYS A 58 17.31 -25.26 30.68
N SER A 59 16.12 -25.20 30.09
CA SER A 59 14.84 -24.98 30.78
C SER A 59 13.98 -26.24 30.98
N ALA A 60 14.39 -27.41 30.48
CA ALA A 60 13.55 -28.61 30.47
C ALA A 60 13.87 -29.60 31.62
N SER A 61 13.24 -29.43 32.78
CA SER A 61 13.01 -30.53 33.75
C SER A 61 11.92 -30.22 34.79
N ALA A 62 10.66 -30.50 34.43
CA ALA A 62 9.63 -31.00 35.33
C ALA A 62 8.58 -31.76 34.51
N THR A 63 8.02 -32.84 35.07
CA THR A 63 7.24 -33.86 34.35
C THR A 63 5.74 -33.86 34.75
N VAL A 64 4.97 -34.78 34.13
CA VAL A 64 3.54 -35.13 34.33
C VAL A 64 2.50 -34.15 33.74
N GLY A 65 1.36 -34.59 33.20
CA GLY A 65 0.83 -35.95 32.99
C GLY A 65 -0.42 -35.93 32.07
N SER A 66 -0.83 -37.08 31.53
CA SER A 66 -1.88 -37.22 30.50
C SER A 66 -3.26 -37.60 31.07
N VAL A 67 -4.37 -37.11 30.48
CA VAL A 67 -5.74 -37.64 30.63
C VAL A 67 -6.57 -37.49 29.33
N SER A 68 -7.61 -38.32 29.15
CA SER A 68 -8.22 -38.64 27.84
C SER A 68 -9.76 -38.50 27.77
N GLY A 69 -10.27 -37.86 26.69
CA GLY A 69 -11.61 -38.08 26.06
C GLY A 69 -12.90 -37.91 26.89
N PRO A 70 -14.09 -38.35 26.39
CA PRO A 70 -14.65 -38.10 25.03
C PRO A 70 -16.19 -37.81 25.01
N GLY A 71 -16.76 -37.52 23.83
CA GLY A 71 -18.22 -37.61 23.53
C GLY A 71 -19.08 -36.37 23.82
N GLY A 72 -20.26 -36.15 23.21
CA GLY A 72 -21.01 -36.97 22.24
C GLY A 72 -22.11 -36.16 21.51
N ALA A 73 -22.86 -36.80 20.60
CA ALA A 73 -23.79 -36.15 19.66
C ALA A 73 -25.24 -35.97 20.18
N GLY A 74 -26.02 -35.07 19.55
CA GLY A 74 -27.45 -34.89 19.86
C GLY A 74 -28.21 -33.93 18.93
N VAL A 75 -28.74 -34.45 17.81
CA VAL A 75 -29.96 -33.97 17.13
C VAL A 75 -31.12 -34.89 17.58
N PRO A 76 -32.43 -34.49 17.66
CA PRO A 76 -33.23 -33.92 16.54
C PRO A 76 -34.39 -32.95 16.98
N GLY A 77 -35.32 -32.56 16.07
CA GLY A 77 -36.62 -31.99 16.49
C GLY A 77 -37.47 -31.25 15.42
N ILE A 78 -38.66 -31.76 15.09
CA ILE A 78 -39.45 -31.42 13.88
C ILE A 78 -40.99 -31.42 14.14
N ILE A 79 -41.87 -30.67 13.44
CA ILE A 79 -41.66 -29.63 12.39
C ILE A 79 -42.30 -28.24 12.71
N PRO A 80 -43.65 -28.00 12.69
CA PRO A 80 -44.15 -26.69 12.23
C PRO A 80 -45.22 -25.99 13.10
N THR A 81 -45.51 -24.71 12.82
CA THR A 81 -46.89 -24.23 12.60
C THR A 81 -46.93 -22.87 11.89
N SER A 82 -48.03 -22.64 11.17
CA SER A 82 -48.35 -21.49 10.32
C SER A 82 -48.77 -20.22 11.08
N GLY A 83 -48.53 -19.04 10.51
CA GLY A 83 -49.22 -17.81 10.95
C GLY A 83 -48.61 -16.48 10.50
N SER A 84 -48.90 -16.03 9.28
CA SER A 84 -48.87 -14.59 8.94
C SER A 84 -50.26 -13.99 9.22
N PRO A 85 -50.38 -12.69 9.57
CA PRO A 85 -50.39 -11.68 8.50
C PRO A 85 -49.71 -10.33 8.81
N ALA A 86 -49.26 -9.71 7.71
CA ALA A 86 -49.04 -8.30 7.43
C ALA A 86 -49.22 -7.23 8.53
N VAL A 87 -48.17 -6.41 8.69
CA VAL A 87 -48.28 -4.97 8.95
C VAL A 87 -47.61 -4.20 7.79
N PRO A 88 -48.25 -3.19 7.17
CA PRO A 88 -47.59 -2.39 6.14
C PRO A 88 -46.58 -1.45 6.80
N LEU A 89 -45.29 -1.60 6.46
CA LEU A 89 -44.27 -0.63 6.80
C LEU A 89 -44.05 0.26 5.57
N ASP A 90 -44.51 1.50 5.63
CA ASP A 90 -44.37 2.49 4.57
C ASP A 90 -43.01 3.21 4.68
N PRO A 91 -42.11 3.13 3.69
CA PRO A 91 -40.81 3.79 3.73
C PRO A 91 -40.67 4.81 2.59
N ALA A 92 -41.73 5.54 2.24
CA ALA A 92 -41.69 6.66 1.30
C ALA A 92 -40.90 7.89 1.82
N GLN A 93 -39.78 7.70 2.55
CA GLN A 93 -38.90 8.81 2.94
C GLN A 93 -37.45 8.40 3.31
N ARG A 94 -36.74 7.75 2.38
CA ARG A 94 -35.31 8.06 2.21
C ARG A 94 -35.03 8.52 0.78
N GLN A 95 -35.07 9.84 0.62
CA GLN A 95 -34.19 10.53 -0.33
C GLN A 95 -32.74 10.24 0.08
N SER A 96 -32.23 9.05 -0.26
CA SER A 96 -30.81 8.89 -0.49
C SER A 96 -30.51 9.61 -1.79
N HIS A 97 -30.31 10.93 -1.68
CA HIS A 97 -29.47 11.65 -2.61
C HIS A 97 -28.07 11.10 -2.39
N SER A 98 -27.75 9.98 -3.05
CA SER A 98 -26.40 9.44 -3.06
C SER A 98 -25.53 10.44 -3.79
N ASP A 99 -24.53 10.97 -3.10
CA ASP A 99 -23.53 11.89 -3.64
C ASP A 99 -22.58 11.17 -4.62
N ASP A 100 -23.13 10.56 -5.66
CA ASP A 100 -22.42 10.04 -6.82
C ASP A 100 -22.11 11.18 -7.82
N ASP A 101 -21.95 12.41 -7.32
CA ASP A 101 -21.26 13.49 -8.01
C ASP A 101 -19.74 13.28 -7.92
N SER A 102 -19.29 12.07 -8.29
CA SER A 102 -17.89 11.83 -8.64
C SER A 102 -17.56 12.35 -10.05
N GLY A 103 -18.52 13.01 -10.71
CA GLY A 103 -18.38 13.79 -11.94
C GLY A 103 -17.51 15.04 -11.73
N CYS A 104 -16.22 14.82 -11.52
CA CYS A 104 -15.22 15.86 -11.26
C CYS A 104 -15.10 16.87 -12.42
N ALA A 105 -15.91 17.94 -12.36
CA ALA A 105 -15.85 19.14 -13.19
C ALA A 105 -15.83 18.90 -14.72
N LEU A 106 -17.05 18.76 -15.26
CA LEU A 106 -17.46 18.79 -16.67
C LEU A 106 -17.20 17.50 -17.47
N GLU A 107 -18.30 16.92 -17.94
CA GLU A 107 -18.44 15.71 -18.79
C GLU A 107 -17.60 15.68 -20.08
N GLU A 108 -16.89 16.77 -20.40
CA GLU A 108 -16.06 16.92 -21.59
C GLU A 108 -14.58 16.60 -21.35
N TYR A 109 -14.04 16.71 -20.12
CA TYR A 109 -12.60 16.52 -19.81
C TYR A 109 -12.30 15.21 -19.07
N THR A 110 -11.18 14.56 -19.39
CA THR A 110 -10.69 13.36 -18.67
C THR A 110 -9.75 13.66 -17.51
N TRP A 111 -9.35 14.93 -17.36
CA TRP A 111 -8.54 15.38 -16.22
C TRP A 111 -8.56 16.91 -16.10
N VAL A 112 -8.54 17.39 -14.85
CA VAL A 112 -8.37 18.81 -14.51
C VAL A 112 -7.11 19.02 -13.65
N PRO A 113 -6.40 20.16 -13.78
CA PRO A 113 -5.25 20.46 -12.92
C PRO A 113 -5.63 20.57 -11.44
N PRO A 114 -4.83 20.00 -10.52
CA PRO A 114 -5.10 20.10 -9.09
C PRO A 114 -4.95 21.55 -8.60
N GLY A 115 -5.82 21.96 -7.67
CA GLY A 115 -5.80 23.29 -7.06
C GLY A 115 -6.50 24.40 -7.86
N LEU A 116 -7.09 24.10 -9.02
CA LEU A 116 -8.03 25.00 -9.70
C LEU A 116 -9.45 24.84 -9.15
N LYS A 117 -10.21 25.93 -9.12
CA LYS A 117 -11.67 25.88 -8.92
C LYS A 117 -12.38 25.48 -10.22
N PRO A 118 -13.58 24.88 -10.19
CA PRO A 118 -14.30 24.45 -11.40
C PRO A 118 -14.44 25.57 -12.45
N GLU A 119 -14.71 26.80 -12.01
CA GLU A 119 -14.90 27.96 -12.90
C GLU A 119 -13.60 28.38 -13.62
N GLN A 120 -12.44 27.95 -13.12
CA GLN A 120 -11.13 28.25 -13.69
C GLN A 120 -10.65 27.18 -14.68
N VAL A 121 -11.29 26.00 -14.72
CA VAL A 121 -10.87 24.86 -15.57
C VAL A 121 -10.93 25.23 -17.05
N HIS A 122 -12.05 25.80 -17.51
CA HIS A 122 -12.17 26.27 -18.90
C HIS A 122 -11.17 27.39 -19.25
N LEU A 123 -10.95 28.35 -18.34
CA LEU A 123 -9.97 29.42 -18.55
C LEU A 123 -8.56 28.85 -18.72
N TYR A 124 -8.19 27.87 -17.91
CA TYR A 124 -6.92 27.15 -18.06
C TYR A 124 -6.82 26.45 -19.41
N PHE A 125 -7.82 25.66 -19.80
CA PHE A 125 -7.77 24.93 -21.07
C PHE A 125 -7.84 25.84 -22.31
N SER A 126 -8.52 26.99 -22.23
CA SER A 126 -8.52 28.00 -23.31
C SER A 126 -7.14 28.61 -23.60
N SER A 127 -6.18 28.49 -22.67
CA SER A 127 -4.79 28.93 -22.86
C SER A 127 -3.89 27.88 -23.52
N LEU A 128 -4.39 26.65 -23.72
CA LEU A 128 -3.65 25.55 -24.33
C LEU A 128 -4.05 25.33 -25.80
N PRO A 129 -3.14 24.83 -26.65
CA PRO A 129 -3.51 24.34 -27.97
C PRO A 129 -4.54 23.21 -27.87
N GLU A 130 -5.62 23.28 -28.65
CA GLU A 130 -6.76 22.37 -28.55
C GLU A 130 -6.37 20.88 -28.67
N ALA A 131 -5.39 20.56 -29.52
CA ALA A 131 -4.82 19.21 -29.65
C ALA A 131 -4.09 18.68 -28.39
N LYS A 132 -3.97 19.48 -27.32
CA LYS A 132 -3.43 19.12 -26.00
C LYS A 132 -4.47 19.18 -24.88
N VAL A 133 -5.69 19.68 -25.15
CA VAL A 133 -6.78 19.73 -24.16
C VAL A 133 -7.32 18.31 -23.98
N PRO A 134 -7.40 17.77 -22.75
CA PRO A 134 -7.68 16.37 -22.51
C PRO A 134 -9.19 16.07 -22.58
N TYR A 135 -9.81 16.31 -23.73
CA TYR A 135 -11.22 15.96 -23.94
C TYR A 135 -11.41 14.44 -23.99
N VAL A 136 -12.57 13.95 -23.56
CA VAL A 136 -12.95 12.53 -23.59
C VAL A 136 -12.80 11.92 -24.98
N ASN A 137 -12.06 10.80 -25.07
CA ASN A 137 -11.71 10.05 -26.29
C ASN A 137 -10.89 10.83 -27.34
N SER A 138 -10.32 11.99 -26.99
CA SER A 138 -9.67 12.90 -27.94
C SER A 138 -8.19 12.62 -28.22
N VAL A 139 -7.61 13.40 -29.13
CA VAL A 139 -6.15 13.42 -29.35
C VAL A 139 -5.37 14.02 -28.18
N GLY A 140 -5.99 14.95 -27.42
CA GLY A 140 -5.35 15.61 -26.28
C GLY A 140 -5.29 14.72 -25.04
N GLU A 141 -6.29 13.85 -24.84
CA GLU A 141 -6.21 12.76 -23.86
C GLU A 141 -5.05 11.81 -24.17
N LYS A 142 -4.95 11.35 -25.43
CA LYS A 142 -3.84 10.49 -25.88
C LYS A 142 -2.48 11.20 -25.81
N TYR A 143 -2.44 12.53 -25.96
CA TYR A 143 -1.25 13.33 -25.69
C TYR A 143 -0.90 13.31 -24.19
N ARG A 144 -1.86 13.60 -23.31
CA ARG A 144 -1.70 13.57 -21.85
C ARG A 144 -1.16 12.22 -21.37
N ILE A 145 -1.75 11.10 -21.79
CA ILE A 145 -1.31 9.75 -21.40
C ILE A 145 0.14 9.51 -21.82
N ARG A 146 0.54 9.88 -23.05
CA ARG A 146 1.94 9.78 -23.49
C ARG A 146 2.88 10.67 -22.69
N GLN A 147 2.45 11.86 -22.27
CA GLN A 147 3.26 12.70 -21.38
C GLN A 147 3.42 12.07 -20.00
N LEU A 148 2.36 11.50 -19.41
CA LEU A 148 2.45 10.79 -18.13
C LEU A 148 3.47 9.63 -18.22
N LEU A 149 3.33 8.74 -19.21
CA LEU A 149 4.26 7.63 -19.44
C LEU A 149 5.72 8.08 -19.63
N HIS A 150 5.94 9.24 -20.27
CA HIS A 150 7.28 9.79 -20.46
C HIS A 150 7.88 10.41 -19.19
N GLN A 151 7.04 10.90 -18.26
CA GLN A 151 7.47 11.48 -16.98
C GLN A 151 7.55 10.45 -15.84
N LEU A 152 7.10 9.21 -16.05
CA LEU A 152 7.26 8.15 -15.04
C LEU A 152 8.75 7.89 -14.79
N PRO A 153 9.18 7.78 -13.51
CA PRO A 153 10.54 7.38 -13.19
C PRO A 153 10.91 6.03 -13.83
N PRO A 154 12.20 5.78 -14.15
CA PRO A 154 12.68 4.48 -14.67
C PRO A 154 12.49 3.27 -13.73
N HIS A 155 11.76 3.42 -12.63
CA HIS A 155 11.44 2.39 -11.65
C HIS A 155 9.92 2.12 -11.57
N ASP A 156 9.09 2.88 -12.30
CA ASP A 156 7.62 2.80 -12.33
C ASP A 156 7.11 2.24 -13.69
N SER A 157 7.91 1.39 -14.34
CA SER A 157 7.64 0.75 -15.65
C SER A 157 7.09 -0.66 -15.53
#